data_AF-A0A519KWY8-F1
#
_entry.id   AF-A0A519KWY8-F1
#
_cell.length_a   1.000
_cell.length_b   1.000
_cell.length_c   1.000
_cell.angle_alpha   90.00
_cell.angle_beta   90.00
_cell.angle_gamma   90.00
#
_symmetry.space_group_name_H-M   'P 1'
#
loop_
_entity.id
_entity.type
_entity.pdbx_description
1 polymer ?
#
loop_
_entity_poly.entity_id
_entity_poly.type
_entity_poly.pdbx_seq_one_letter_code
_entity_poly.pdbx_strand_id
1 'polypeptide(L)'
;PHHAGSATMEYALADCSLAIMGEALGQTADAATLRRRGGNWRKVWDASVTDPESDFTGFPRPRMEDGEWFAPPSGAYDPTSHYGFHEGTAWQYQWLVPQDVAGMSEAMGGRERTLARLDRFFAFDKILADPMSARAEWVAGPYAYYGQHRYNPNNEPTMHTPWIYTLLGRPDRTATVVRAAQTLFTNAPNGVTGNDDLGTMSAWYLFGAMGLYPGMPGTGQMLVGAPRFEQVEIDSGQGRSLRIDAPGATGEGVQYVSGARLNGRALDRVWLDWDQLKAGGRIDLRLTDRAERTTWGTGAEDVPSETCRAG
;
A
#
# COMPACT_ATOMS: atom_id res chain seq x y z
N PRO A 1 25.93 -0.57 -8.39
CA PRO A 1 25.07 0.38 -7.64
C PRO A 1 24.34 -0.31 -6.46
N HIS A 2 24.71 0.03 -5.22
CA HIS A 2 24.20 -0.67 -4.03
C HIS A 2 22.68 -0.50 -3.80
N HIS A 3 22.13 0.72 -3.89
CA HIS A 3 20.72 1.01 -3.60
C HIS A 3 20.02 1.88 -4.65
N ALA A 4 20.55 1.94 -5.88
CA ALA A 4 20.03 2.86 -6.90
C ALA A 4 18.60 2.54 -7.36
N GLY A 5 18.17 1.28 -7.28
CA GLY A 5 16.81 0.87 -7.60
C GLY A 5 15.81 1.43 -6.60
N SER A 6 15.99 1.14 -5.30
CA SER A 6 15.14 1.68 -4.23
C SER A 6 15.16 3.21 -4.21
N ALA A 7 16.34 3.83 -4.26
CA ALA A 7 16.47 5.29 -4.22
C ALA A 7 15.73 5.98 -5.38
N THR A 8 15.76 5.40 -6.60
CA THR A 8 15.02 5.97 -7.74
C THR A 8 13.51 5.93 -7.52
N MET A 9 12.99 4.86 -6.93
CA MET A 9 11.56 4.72 -6.66
C MET A 9 11.11 5.66 -5.54
N GLU A 10 11.87 5.73 -4.46
CA GLU A 10 11.63 6.67 -3.35
C GLU A 10 11.68 8.13 -3.81
N TYR A 11 12.68 8.51 -4.61
CA TYR A 11 12.77 9.87 -5.14
C TYR A 11 11.67 10.20 -6.12
N ALA A 12 11.19 9.23 -6.91
CA ALA A 12 10.02 9.44 -7.75
C ALA A 12 8.77 9.74 -6.91
N LEU A 13 8.54 8.98 -5.83
CA LEU A 13 7.43 9.27 -4.91
C LEU A 13 7.60 10.65 -4.25
N ALA A 14 8.79 10.96 -3.73
CA ALA A 14 9.09 12.24 -3.09
C ALA A 14 8.91 13.43 -4.03
N ASP A 15 9.41 13.35 -5.27
CA ASP A 15 9.22 14.38 -6.29
C ASP A 15 7.71 14.58 -6.55
N CYS A 16 6.92 13.51 -6.61
CA CYS A 16 5.48 13.65 -6.77
C CYS A 16 4.80 14.36 -5.59
N SER A 17 5.15 13.99 -4.34
CA SER A 17 4.63 14.67 -3.14
C SER A 17 5.03 16.14 -3.09
N LEU A 18 6.26 16.48 -3.47
CA LEU A 18 6.75 17.86 -3.54
C LEU A 18 6.06 18.66 -4.65
N ALA A 19 5.64 18.02 -5.76
CA ALA A 19 4.87 18.68 -6.81
C ALA A 19 3.55 19.25 -6.27
N ILE A 20 2.85 18.51 -5.41
CA ILE A 20 1.60 18.97 -4.75
C ILE A 20 1.86 20.25 -3.95
N MET A 21 2.94 20.25 -3.15
CA MET A 21 3.32 21.42 -2.36
C MET A 21 3.69 22.61 -3.26
N GLY A 22 4.46 22.36 -4.33
CA GLY A 22 4.83 23.40 -5.30
C GLY A 22 3.62 24.07 -5.94
N GLU A 23 2.58 23.31 -6.29
CA GLU A 23 1.33 23.87 -6.81
C GLU A 23 0.61 24.74 -5.78
N ALA A 24 0.49 24.26 -4.54
CA ALA A 24 -0.15 25.00 -3.46
C ALA A 24 0.58 26.34 -3.15
N LEU A 25 1.89 26.39 -3.39
CA LEU A 25 2.72 27.59 -3.23
C LEU A 25 2.77 28.49 -4.48
N GLY A 26 2.11 28.11 -5.58
CA GLY A 26 2.14 28.85 -6.86
C GLY A 26 3.41 28.65 -7.70
N GLN A 27 4.29 27.71 -7.32
CA GLN A 27 5.54 27.38 -8.02
C GLN A 27 5.28 26.41 -9.19
N THR A 28 4.44 26.83 -10.14
CA THR A 28 3.87 25.95 -11.18
C THR A 28 4.92 25.30 -12.09
N ALA A 29 6.00 26.00 -12.43
CA ALA A 29 7.07 25.45 -13.28
C ALA A 29 7.88 24.35 -12.59
N ASP A 30 8.22 24.55 -11.31
CA ASP A 30 8.91 23.56 -10.49
C ASP A 30 8.00 22.36 -10.22
N ALA A 31 6.75 22.61 -9.86
CA ALA A 31 5.75 21.55 -9.68
C ALA A 31 5.58 20.69 -10.94
N ALA A 32 5.52 21.28 -12.14
CA ALA A 32 5.45 20.53 -13.39
C ALA A 32 6.71 19.68 -13.62
N THR A 33 7.89 20.18 -13.22
CA THR A 33 9.15 19.43 -13.31
C THR A 33 9.17 18.25 -12.35
N LEU A 34 8.79 18.47 -11.11
CA LEU A 34 8.69 17.45 -10.07
C LEU A 34 7.66 16.38 -10.43
N ARG A 35 6.48 16.76 -10.95
CA ARG A 35 5.47 15.82 -11.45
C ARG A 35 6.01 14.89 -12.53
N ARG A 36 6.77 15.43 -13.51
CA ARG A 36 7.41 14.60 -14.53
C ARG A 36 8.43 13.62 -13.93
N ARG A 37 9.19 14.06 -12.91
CA ARG A 37 10.12 13.18 -12.21
C ARG A 37 9.41 12.14 -11.32
N GLY A 38 8.16 12.39 -10.93
CA GLY A 38 7.30 11.40 -10.29
C GLY A 38 7.11 10.11 -11.09
N GLY A 39 7.27 10.17 -12.42
CA GLY A 39 7.28 9.02 -13.32
C GLY A 39 8.63 8.29 -13.45
N ASN A 40 9.69 8.73 -12.75
CA ASN A 40 11.04 8.17 -12.87
C ASN A 40 11.14 6.70 -12.44
N TRP A 41 10.16 6.16 -11.70
CA TRP A 41 10.09 4.73 -11.41
C TRP A 41 10.16 3.88 -12.70
N ARG A 42 9.61 4.38 -13.82
CA ARG A 42 9.68 3.72 -15.14
C ARG A 42 11.11 3.60 -15.67
N LYS A 43 12.03 4.48 -15.26
CA LYS A 43 13.43 4.42 -15.70
C LYS A 43 14.15 3.19 -15.16
N VAL A 44 13.70 2.67 -14.02
CA VAL A 44 14.22 1.43 -13.44
C VAL A 44 13.29 0.24 -13.68
N TRP A 45 12.23 0.37 -14.48
CA TRP A 45 11.36 -0.77 -14.81
C TRP A 45 11.94 -1.57 -16.00
N ASP A 46 12.46 -2.76 -15.72
CA ASP A 46 12.94 -3.70 -16.75
C ASP A 46 11.87 -4.75 -17.05
N ALA A 47 11.15 -4.56 -18.15
CA ALA A 47 10.09 -5.46 -18.62
C ALA A 47 10.59 -6.89 -18.95
N SER A 48 11.90 -7.08 -19.13
CA SER A 48 12.48 -8.37 -19.51
C SER A 48 12.80 -9.29 -18.32
N VAL A 49 12.89 -8.74 -17.10
CA VAL A 49 13.14 -9.54 -15.90
C VAL A 49 11.94 -10.44 -15.66
N THR A 50 12.19 -11.73 -15.47
CA THR A 50 11.19 -12.75 -15.17
C THR A 50 11.53 -13.40 -13.83
N ASP A 51 10.54 -13.58 -12.98
CA ASP A 51 10.69 -14.33 -11.74
C ASP A 51 10.91 -15.82 -12.05
N PRO A 52 11.96 -16.48 -11.53
CA PRO A 52 12.22 -17.89 -11.85
C PRO A 52 11.17 -18.86 -11.30
N GLU A 53 10.40 -18.45 -10.29
CA GLU A 53 9.41 -19.29 -9.60
C GLU A 53 7.95 -18.99 -10.00
N SER A 54 7.74 -18.13 -10.99
CA SER A 54 6.42 -17.81 -11.56
C SER A 54 6.53 -17.38 -13.02
N ASP A 55 5.40 -16.98 -13.63
CA ASP A 55 5.37 -16.42 -14.97
C ASP A 55 5.39 -14.88 -14.97
N PHE A 56 5.52 -14.24 -13.80
CA PHE A 56 5.49 -12.78 -13.70
C PHE A 56 6.75 -12.16 -14.31
N THR A 57 6.53 -11.18 -15.17
CA THR A 57 7.57 -10.43 -15.88
C THR A 57 7.48 -8.95 -15.54
N GLY A 58 8.57 -8.21 -15.77
CA GLY A 58 8.68 -6.81 -15.43
C GLY A 58 8.95 -6.59 -13.95
N PHE A 59 10.13 -6.07 -13.63
CA PHE A 59 10.54 -5.74 -12.27
C PHE A 59 11.42 -4.48 -12.24
N PRO A 60 11.45 -3.77 -11.10
CA PRO A 60 12.48 -2.78 -10.85
C PRO A 60 13.89 -3.41 -10.91
N ARG A 61 14.76 -2.86 -11.76
CA ARG A 61 16.16 -3.25 -11.90
C ARG A 61 17.04 -2.00 -11.95
N PRO A 62 18.17 -1.96 -11.22
CA PRO A 62 19.06 -0.81 -11.27
C PRO A 62 19.63 -0.58 -12.68
N ARG A 63 19.81 0.69 -13.04
CA ARG A 63 20.61 1.08 -14.20
C ARG A 63 22.00 1.53 -13.77
N MET A 64 22.96 1.30 -14.66
CA MET A 64 24.34 1.76 -14.56
C MET A 64 24.47 3.19 -15.12
N GLU A 65 25.60 3.86 -14.87
CA GLU A 65 25.83 5.25 -15.31
C GLU A 65 25.83 5.40 -16.84
N ASP A 66 26.23 4.36 -17.56
CA ASP A 66 26.18 4.27 -19.03
C ASP A 66 24.76 4.01 -19.58
N GLY A 67 23.77 3.82 -18.70
CA GLY A 67 22.37 3.58 -19.04
C GLY A 67 22.00 2.11 -19.22
N GLU A 68 22.97 1.20 -19.20
CA GLU A 68 22.74 -0.24 -19.27
C GLU A 68 22.07 -0.78 -18.00
N TRP A 69 21.40 -1.92 -18.13
CA TRP A 69 20.84 -2.60 -16.97
C TRP A 69 21.95 -3.27 -16.15
N PHE A 70 21.87 -3.18 -14.81
CA PHE A 70 22.81 -3.87 -13.94
C PHE A 70 22.75 -5.39 -14.15
N ALA A 71 23.85 -6.01 -14.56
CA ALA A 71 24.00 -7.46 -14.64
C ALA A 71 24.72 -7.99 -13.39
N PRO A 72 24.12 -8.91 -12.62
CA PRO A 72 24.82 -9.52 -11.49
C PRO A 72 25.91 -10.49 -11.98
N PRO A 73 26.86 -10.89 -11.12
CA PRO A 73 27.87 -11.88 -11.46
C PRO A 73 27.30 -13.24 -11.92
N SER A 74 26.08 -13.58 -11.52
CA SER A 74 25.34 -14.77 -11.95
C SER A 74 24.78 -14.68 -13.38
N GLY A 75 24.87 -13.52 -14.03
CA GLY A 75 24.35 -13.27 -15.38
C GLY A 75 22.87 -12.89 -15.41
N ALA A 76 22.00 -13.68 -14.78
CA ALA A 76 20.57 -13.39 -14.70
C ALA A 76 20.23 -12.56 -13.44
N TYR A 77 19.43 -11.50 -13.63
CA TYR A 77 18.93 -10.67 -12.52
C TYR A 77 17.78 -11.39 -11.81
N ASP A 78 17.99 -11.71 -10.54
CA ASP A 78 16.99 -12.32 -9.67
C ASP A 78 16.23 -11.22 -8.90
N PRO A 79 14.90 -11.05 -9.11
CA PRO A 79 14.11 -10.02 -8.45
C PRO A 79 13.93 -10.24 -6.94
N THR A 80 14.33 -11.40 -6.40
CA THR A 80 14.37 -11.68 -4.95
C THR A 80 15.73 -11.35 -4.32
N SER A 81 16.73 -10.98 -5.13
CA SER A 81 18.07 -10.64 -4.65
C SER A 81 18.12 -9.28 -3.96
N HIS A 82 19.26 -8.99 -3.32
CA HIS A 82 19.55 -7.72 -2.67
C HIS A 82 20.05 -6.63 -3.64
N TYR A 83 20.28 -6.96 -4.92
CA TYR A 83 21.01 -6.08 -5.83
C TYR A 83 20.22 -4.81 -6.16
N GLY A 84 20.65 -3.68 -5.59
CA GLY A 84 20.12 -2.37 -5.90
C GLY A 84 18.98 -1.88 -5.00
N PHE A 85 18.64 -2.63 -3.97
CA PHE A 85 17.54 -2.33 -3.06
C PHE A 85 18.05 -2.27 -1.63
N HIS A 86 17.49 -1.36 -0.83
CA HIS A 86 17.81 -1.21 0.59
C HIS A 86 16.76 -1.93 1.42
N GLU A 87 17.19 -2.92 2.20
CA GLU A 87 16.35 -3.73 3.10
C GLU A 87 15.09 -4.30 2.43
N GLY A 88 15.26 -4.72 1.18
CA GLY A 88 14.21 -5.39 0.45
C GLY A 88 14.67 -5.85 -0.91
N THR A 89 13.74 -6.37 -1.68
CA THR A 89 13.98 -6.95 -3.01
C THR A 89 13.24 -6.17 -4.08
N ALA A 90 13.56 -6.40 -5.36
CA ALA A 90 12.77 -5.83 -6.46
C ALA A 90 11.29 -6.27 -6.39
N TRP A 91 11.04 -7.50 -5.94
CA TRP A 91 9.70 -8.02 -5.66
C TRP A 91 8.93 -7.20 -4.62
N GLN A 92 9.63 -6.64 -3.63
CA GLN A 92 9.01 -5.82 -2.58
C GLN A 92 8.86 -4.38 -3.02
N TYR A 93 9.89 -3.81 -3.65
CA TYR A 93 9.87 -2.42 -4.10
C TYR A 93 8.96 -2.15 -5.30
N GLN A 94 8.61 -3.16 -6.11
CA GLN A 94 7.73 -2.96 -7.28
C GLN A 94 6.40 -2.26 -6.96
N TRP A 95 5.96 -2.34 -5.69
CA TRP A 95 4.72 -1.74 -5.21
C TRP A 95 4.85 -0.27 -4.82
N LEU A 96 6.07 0.29 -4.71
CA LEU A 96 6.36 1.66 -4.28
C LEU A 96 6.07 2.69 -5.40
N VAL A 97 4.83 2.67 -5.90
CA VAL A 97 4.32 3.57 -6.93
C VAL A 97 2.91 4.08 -6.58
N PRO A 98 2.61 4.50 -5.33
CA PRO A 98 1.26 4.97 -4.97
C PRO A 98 0.83 6.24 -5.73
N GLN A 99 1.77 6.96 -6.34
CA GLN A 99 1.50 8.13 -7.17
C GLN A 99 0.94 7.82 -8.57
N ASP A 100 0.98 6.56 -9.01
CA ASP A 100 0.70 6.13 -10.39
C ASP A 100 0.41 4.61 -10.45
N VAL A 101 -0.62 4.17 -9.72
CA VAL A 101 -0.99 2.75 -9.59
C VAL A 101 -1.49 2.17 -10.92
N ALA A 102 -2.18 2.97 -11.73
CA ALA A 102 -2.62 2.60 -13.06
C ALA A 102 -1.43 2.37 -13.98
N GLY A 103 -0.44 3.27 -14.00
CA GLY A 103 0.78 3.09 -14.78
C GLY A 103 1.61 1.88 -14.34
N MET A 104 1.69 1.63 -13.02
CA MET A 104 2.29 0.41 -12.48
C MET A 104 1.54 -0.84 -12.96
N SER A 105 0.21 -0.83 -12.87
CA SER A 105 -0.65 -1.94 -13.30
C SER A 105 -0.51 -2.22 -14.81
N GLU A 106 -0.49 -1.17 -15.64
CA GLU A 106 -0.22 -1.27 -17.09
C GLU A 106 1.14 -1.95 -17.36
N ALA A 107 2.19 -1.52 -16.66
CA ALA A 107 3.53 -2.08 -16.80
C ALA A 107 3.63 -3.56 -16.36
N MET A 108 2.72 -4.01 -15.49
CA MET A 108 2.59 -5.40 -15.04
C MET A 108 1.66 -6.25 -15.94
N GLY A 109 1.16 -5.70 -17.04
CA GLY A 109 0.25 -6.40 -17.97
C GLY A 109 -1.23 -6.26 -17.62
N GLY A 110 -1.60 -5.22 -16.87
CA GLY A 110 -2.97 -4.84 -16.56
C GLY A 110 -3.45 -5.31 -15.19
N ARG A 111 -4.69 -4.90 -14.87
CA ARG A 111 -5.30 -5.05 -13.53
C ARG A 111 -5.33 -6.50 -13.05
N GLU A 112 -5.85 -7.42 -13.84
CA GLU A 112 -6.00 -8.83 -13.40
C GLU A 112 -4.65 -9.50 -13.14
N ARG A 113 -3.64 -9.22 -13.97
CA ARG A 113 -2.28 -9.75 -13.78
C ARG A 113 -1.63 -9.14 -12.53
N THR A 114 -1.88 -7.86 -12.27
CA THR A 114 -1.43 -7.16 -11.04
C THR A 114 -2.10 -7.74 -9.79
N LEU A 115 -3.41 -8.01 -9.84
CA LEU A 115 -4.15 -8.63 -8.73
C LEU A 115 -3.67 -10.05 -8.45
N ALA A 116 -3.38 -10.86 -9.47
CA ALA A 116 -2.79 -12.18 -9.29
C ALA A 116 -1.37 -12.12 -8.70
N ARG A 117 -0.60 -11.09 -9.08
CA ARG A 117 0.74 -10.84 -8.54
C ARG A 117 0.70 -10.45 -7.07
N LEU A 118 -0.27 -9.60 -6.68
CA LEU A 118 -0.55 -9.31 -5.27
C LEU A 118 -1.01 -10.57 -4.52
N ASP A 119 -1.85 -11.42 -5.13
CA ASP A 119 -2.32 -12.65 -4.48
C ASP A 119 -1.14 -13.57 -4.12
N ARG A 120 -0.20 -13.72 -5.05
CA ARG A 120 1.06 -14.43 -4.80
C ARG A 120 1.89 -13.76 -3.72
N PHE A 121 2.08 -12.44 -3.82
CA PHE A 121 2.89 -11.64 -2.89
C PHE A 121 2.43 -11.80 -1.43
N PHE A 122 1.11 -11.87 -1.22
CA PHE A 122 0.50 -12.01 0.10
C PHE A 122 0.19 -13.46 0.51
N ALA A 123 0.42 -14.47 -0.33
CA ALA A 123 -0.10 -15.83 -0.12
C ALA A 123 -1.62 -15.80 0.21
N PHE A 124 -2.37 -15.09 -0.63
CA PHE A 124 -3.73 -14.64 -0.33
C PHE A 124 -4.70 -15.78 -0.01
N ASP A 125 -4.60 -16.90 -0.73
CA ASP A 125 -5.41 -18.10 -0.50
C ASP A 125 -5.23 -18.67 0.91
N LYS A 126 -3.99 -18.67 1.42
CA LYS A 126 -3.66 -19.19 2.75
C LYS A 126 -4.13 -18.28 3.86
N ILE A 127 -3.89 -16.97 3.76
CA ILE A 127 -4.33 -16.01 4.77
C ILE A 127 -5.85 -15.83 4.78
N LEU A 128 -6.50 -16.06 3.65
CA LEU A 128 -7.97 -16.05 3.56
C LEU A 128 -8.55 -17.27 4.28
N ALA A 129 -7.93 -18.44 4.14
CA ALA A 129 -8.34 -19.66 4.81
C ALA A 129 -8.05 -19.61 6.33
N ASP A 130 -6.88 -19.07 6.70
CA ASP A 130 -6.47 -18.89 8.10
C ASP A 130 -5.59 -17.63 8.25
N PRO A 131 -6.11 -16.53 8.82
CA PRO A 131 -5.33 -15.32 9.07
C PRO A 131 -4.07 -15.54 9.93
N MET A 132 -4.05 -16.57 10.78
CA MET A 132 -2.90 -16.90 11.63
C MET A 132 -1.72 -17.47 10.82
N SER A 133 -1.97 -17.95 9.60
CA SER A 133 -0.93 -18.41 8.68
C SER A 133 0.03 -17.29 8.27
N ALA A 134 -0.38 -16.02 8.40
CA ALA A 134 0.42 -14.84 8.08
C ALA A 134 1.85 -14.90 8.64
N ARG A 135 2.03 -15.38 9.88
CA ARG A 135 3.37 -15.48 10.48
C ARG A 135 4.25 -16.47 9.72
N ALA A 136 3.73 -17.66 9.42
CA ALA A 136 4.46 -18.69 8.71
C ALA A 136 4.71 -18.29 7.24
N GLU A 137 3.79 -17.55 6.63
CA GLU A 137 3.92 -17.17 5.24
C GLU A 137 4.82 -15.94 5.02
N TRP A 138 4.85 -14.98 5.94
CA TRP A 138 5.51 -13.68 5.71
C TRP A 138 6.76 -13.44 6.56
N VAL A 139 6.85 -14.06 7.75
CA VAL A 139 7.90 -13.75 8.72
C VAL A 139 9.01 -14.81 8.67
N ALA A 140 9.98 -14.59 7.78
CA ALA A 140 11.19 -15.43 7.70
C ALA A 140 12.16 -15.21 8.89
N GLY A 141 12.13 -14.01 9.48
CA GLY A 141 12.96 -13.60 10.62
C GLY A 141 12.93 -12.08 10.80
N PRO A 142 13.32 -11.55 11.97
CA PRO A 142 13.19 -10.12 12.28
C PRO A 142 13.97 -9.20 11.33
N TYR A 143 15.08 -9.68 10.77
CA TYR A 143 15.97 -8.94 9.85
C TYR A 143 16.16 -9.65 8.50
N ALA A 144 15.24 -10.54 8.14
CA ALA A 144 15.32 -11.34 6.91
C ALA A 144 14.70 -10.57 5.73
N TYR A 145 15.44 -9.61 5.18
CA TYR A 145 14.92 -8.69 4.16
C TYR A 145 15.06 -9.18 2.72
N TYR A 146 16.00 -10.08 2.45
CA TYR A 146 16.37 -10.49 1.10
C TYR A 146 16.08 -11.96 0.83
N GLY A 147 16.15 -12.38 -0.44
CA GLY A 147 15.94 -13.78 -0.85
C GLY A 147 14.49 -14.23 -0.78
N GLN A 148 13.55 -13.28 -0.79
CA GLN A 148 12.12 -13.57 -0.77
C GLN A 148 11.33 -12.62 -1.66
N HIS A 149 10.20 -13.11 -2.14
CA HIS A 149 9.25 -12.35 -2.98
C HIS A 149 8.06 -11.82 -2.19
N ARG A 150 7.90 -12.17 -0.92
CA ARG A 150 6.67 -11.98 -0.15
C ARG A 150 6.59 -10.63 0.55
N TYR A 151 5.37 -10.30 0.97
CA TYR A 151 5.11 -9.25 1.93
C TYR A 151 5.98 -9.45 3.18
N ASN A 152 6.62 -8.37 3.62
CA ASN A 152 7.43 -8.39 4.83
C ASN A 152 6.86 -7.38 5.84
N PRO A 153 6.03 -7.84 6.80
CA PRO A 153 5.41 -6.97 7.80
C PRO A 153 6.42 -6.42 8.82
N ASN A 154 7.69 -6.82 8.74
CA ASN A 154 8.76 -6.38 9.63
C ASN A 154 9.50 -5.15 9.08
N ASN A 155 9.16 -4.69 7.87
CA ASN A 155 9.93 -3.66 7.18
C ASN A 155 9.06 -2.67 6.40
N GLU A 156 9.55 -1.45 6.25
CA GLU A 156 8.84 -0.30 5.72
C GLU A 156 8.46 -0.36 4.23
N PRO A 157 9.31 -0.85 3.31
CA PRO A 157 9.09 -0.70 1.87
C PRO A 157 7.79 -1.32 1.35
N THR A 158 7.14 -2.20 2.13
CA THR A 158 5.93 -2.92 1.72
C THR A 158 4.68 -2.55 2.51
N MET A 159 4.80 -1.64 3.48
CA MET A 159 3.71 -1.33 4.42
C MET A 159 2.46 -0.79 3.75
N HIS A 160 2.57 -0.08 2.63
CA HIS A 160 1.42 0.45 1.88
C HIS A 160 0.82 -0.57 0.91
N THR A 161 1.51 -1.67 0.60
CA THR A 161 1.11 -2.65 -0.42
C THR A 161 -0.30 -3.23 -0.22
N PRO A 162 -0.79 -3.51 1.01
CA PRO A 162 -2.15 -4.01 1.19
C PRO A 162 -3.23 -3.09 0.59
N TRP A 163 -2.99 -1.78 0.56
CA TRP A 163 -3.92 -0.78 0.04
C TRP A 163 -3.88 -0.63 -1.48
N ILE A 164 -2.88 -1.21 -2.15
CA ILE A 164 -2.87 -1.30 -3.63
C ILE A 164 -4.09 -2.11 -4.11
N TYR A 165 -4.56 -3.11 -3.35
CA TYR A 165 -5.82 -3.79 -3.66
C TYR A 165 -7.02 -2.83 -3.70
N THR A 166 -7.20 -2.01 -2.66
CA THR A 166 -8.22 -0.94 -2.64
C THR A 166 -8.08 -0.01 -3.84
N LEU A 167 -6.87 0.44 -4.17
CA LEU A 167 -6.61 1.30 -5.32
C LEU A 167 -6.85 0.62 -6.68
N LEU A 168 -6.94 -0.71 -6.71
CA LEU A 168 -7.35 -1.51 -7.88
C LEU A 168 -8.82 -2.00 -7.79
N GLY A 169 -9.62 -1.40 -6.90
CA GLY A 169 -11.05 -1.71 -6.74
C GLY A 169 -11.31 -3.06 -6.06
N ARG A 170 -10.41 -3.50 -5.17
CA ARG A 170 -10.53 -4.73 -4.35
C ARG A 170 -10.37 -4.44 -2.84
N PRO A 171 -11.17 -3.53 -2.26
CA PRO A 171 -11.08 -3.23 -0.82
C PRO A 171 -11.35 -4.45 0.07
N ASP A 172 -12.07 -5.45 -0.44
CA ASP A 172 -12.26 -6.74 0.23
C ASP A 172 -10.93 -7.45 0.51
N ARG A 173 -10.02 -7.46 -0.47
CA ARG A 173 -8.70 -8.09 -0.32
C ARG A 173 -7.81 -7.32 0.63
N THR A 174 -7.88 -5.99 0.63
CA THR A 174 -7.20 -5.16 1.63
C THR A 174 -7.65 -5.52 3.04
N ALA A 175 -8.97 -5.68 3.27
CA ALA A 175 -9.49 -6.06 4.58
C ALA A 175 -8.93 -7.41 5.07
N THR A 176 -8.86 -8.41 4.18
CA THR A 176 -8.25 -9.72 4.49
C THR A 176 -6.78 -9.59 4.88
N VAL A 177 -5.97 -8.91 4.05
CA VAL A 177 -4.53 -8.75 4.30
C VAL A 177 -4.27 -7.97 5.58
N VAL A 178 -4.97 -6.85 5.80
CA VAL A 178 -4.79 -6.01 7.00
C VAL A 178 -5.18 -6.80 8.26
N ARG A 179 -6.30 -7.55 8.24
CA ARG A 179 -6.69 -8.40 9.38
C ARG A 179 -5.64 -9.48 9.67
N ALA A 180 -5.11 -10.15 8.64
CA ALA A 180 -4.08 -11.16 8.79
C ALA A 180 -2.78 -10.57 9.34
N ALA A 181 -2.35 -9.41 8.84
CA ALA A 181 -1.17 -8.71 9.37
C ALA A 181 -1.36 -8.23 10.81
N GLN A 182 -2.57 -7.82 11.22
CA GLN A 182 -2.86 -7.46 12.61
C GLN A 182 -2.70 -8.64 13.59
N THR A 183 -2.79 -9.90 13.14
CA THR A 183 -2.53 -11.08 14.01
C THR A 183 -1.08 -11.17 14.48
N LEU A 184 -0.18 -10.47 13.79
CA LEU A 184 1.24 -10.42 14.12
C LEU A 184 1.55 -9.47 15.27
N PHE A 185 0.61 -8.57 15.59
CA PHE A 185 0.73 -7.60 16.67
C PHE A 185 0.06 -8.15 17.94
N THR A 186 0.82 -8.25 19.03
CA THR A 186 0.31 -8.72 20.33
C THR A 186 0.72 -7.80 21.45
N ASN A 187 0.11 -7.94 22.63
CA ASN A 187 0.48 -7.18 23.83
C ASN A 187 1.61 -7.84 24.65
N ALA A 188 2.31 -8.82 24.08
CA ALA A 188 3.45 -9.47 24.69
C ALA A 188 4.75 -8.66 24.47
N PRO A 189 5.83 -8.90 25.24
CA PRO A 189 7.12 -8.22 25.04
C PRO A 189 7.72 -8.36 23.63
N ASN A 190 7.36 -9.40 22.89
CA ASN A 190 7.71 -9.64 21.48
C ASN A 190 6.53 -9.34 20.54
N GLY A 191 5.74 -8.33 20.88
CA GLY A 191 4.47 -7.99 20.26
C GLY A 191 4.53 -7.36 18.87
N VAL A 192 5.73 -7.21 18.30
CA VAL A 192 5.99 -6.79 16.92
C VAL A 192 6.96 -7.78 16.29
N THR A 193 6.90 -7.95 14.97
CA THR A 193 7.66 -8.98 14.24
C THR A 193 9.07 -8.55 13.81
N GLY A 194 9.38 -7.27 13.92
CA GLY A 194 10.69 -6.66 13.65
C GLY A 194 10.91 -5.43 14.54
N ASN A 195 11.66 -4.46 14.02
CA ASN A 195 11.78 -3.15 14.68
C ASN A 195 10.42 -2.42 14.64
N ASP A 196 10.18 -1.53 15.62
CA ASP A 196 9.03 -0.62 15.56
C ASP A 196 9.33 0.65 14.74
N ASP A 197 10.62 0.92 14.50
CA ASP A 197 11.16 2.04 13.73
C ASP A 197 10.54 3.38 14.10
N LEU A 198 10.75 3.74 15.37
CA LEU A 198 10.33 5.01 15.97
C LEU A 198 8.81 5.26 15.84
N GLY A 199 8.01 4.20 15.94
CA GLY A 199 6.54 4.25 15.88
C GLY A 199 5.96 3.94 14.51
N THR A 200 6.76 3.61 13.50
CA THR A 200 6.30 3.31 12.14
C THR A 200 5.37 2.09 12.12
N MET A 201 5.80 0.96 12.68
CA MET A 201 4.97 -0.26 12.73
C MET A 201 3.75 -0.07 13.62
N SER A 202 3.91 0.59 14.77
CA SER A 202 2.81 0.95 15.67
C SER A 202 1.76 1.84 14.99
N ALA A 203 2.18 2.86 14.22
CA ALA A 203 1.29 3.74 13.49
C ALA A 203 0.51 2.98 12.42
N TRP A 204 1.18 2.08 11.69
CA TRP A 204 0.53 1.21 10.71
C TRP A 204 -0.57 0.34 11.33
N TYR A 205 -0.28 -0.27 12.48
CA TYR A 205 -1.27 -1.05 13.21
C TYR A 205 -2.47 -0.18 13.61
N LEU A 206 -2.23 1.01 14.17
CA LEU A 206 -3.29 1.93 14.58
C LEU A 206 -4.15 2.38 13.40
N PHE A 207 -3.54 2.78 12.28
CA PHE A 207 -4.26 3.14 11.07
C PHE A 207 -5.16 1.99 10.60
N GLY A 208 -4.60 0.79 10.42
CA GLY A 208 -5.38 -0.39 10.04
C GLY A 208 -6.48 -0.73 11.06
N ALA A 209 -6.23 -0.57 12.36
CA ALA A 209 -7.22 -0.86 13.40
C ALA A 209 -8.36 0.17 13.43
N MET A 210 -8.06 1.43 13.09
CA MET A 210 -9.06 2.48 12.93
C MET A 210 -9.88 2.35 11.63
N GLY A 211 -9.41 1.54 10.67
CA GLY A 211 -10.00 1.46 9.34
C GLY A 211 -9.64 2.66 8.46
N LEU A 212 -8.46 3.26 8.68
CA LEU A 212 -7.93 4.38 7.90
C LEU A 212 -6.51 4.09 7.42
N TYR A 213 -6.07 4.68 6.32
CA TYR A 213 -4.65 4.64 5.93
C TYR A 213 -4.27 5.77 4.97
N PRO A 214 -3.07 6.39 5.09
CA PRO A 214 -2.63 7.39 4.12
C PRO A 214 -2.43 6.76 2.73
N GLY A 215 -3.26 7.13 1.75
CA GLY A 215 -3.21 6.50 0.42
C GLY A 215 -1.92 6.82 -0.34
N MET A 216 -1.56 8.10 -0.41
CA MET A 216 -0.28 8.57 -0.93
C MET A 216 0.21 9.72 -0.04
N PRO A 217 1.45 9.66 0.48
CA PRO A 217 2.03 10.77 1.23
C PRO A 217 1.98 12.09 0.44
N GLY A 218 1.59 13.17 1.12
CA GLY A 218 1.50 14.52 0.54
C GLY A 218 0.12 14.90 -0.03
N THR A 219 -0.77 13.94 -0.34
CA THR A 219 -2.12 14.28 -0.86
C THR A 219 -3.11 14.69 0.22
N GLY A 220 -2.85 14.33 1.48
CA GLY A 220 -3.79 14.48 2.58
C GLY A 220 -5.02 13.58 2.47
N GLN A 221 -5.01 12.61 1.54
CA GLN A 221 -6.11 11.65 1.35
C GLN A 221 -5.90 10.42 2.23
N MET A 222 -6.95 10.04 2.96
CA MET A 222 -7.00 8.81 3.75
C MET A 222 -7.95 7.83 3.08
N LEU A 223 -7.47 6.62 2.82
CA LEU A 223 -8.29 5.49 2.44
C LEU A 223 -9.09 5.02 3.65
N VAL A 224 -10.32 4.59 3.42
CA VAL A 224 -11.26 4.04 4.40
C VAL A 224 -11.36 2.54 4.18
N GLY A 225 -11.32 1.78 5.27
CA GLY A 225 -11.40 0.32 5.27
C GLY A 225 -12.22 -0.22 6.43
N ALA A 226 -12.17 -1.54 6.62
CA ALA A 226 -12.86 -2.20 7.72
C ALA A 226 -12.10 -1.97 9.05
N PRO A 227 -12.72 -1.33 10.06
CA PRO A 227 -12.07 -1.11 11.35
C PRO A 227 -12.05 -2.38 12.20
N ARG A 228 -11.23 -2.38 13.25
CA ARG A 228 -11.18 -3.42 14.28
C ARG A 228 -12.24 -3.22 15.37
N PHE A 229 -12.61 -1.97 15.65
CA PHE A 229 -13.49 -1.62 16.76
C PHE A 229 -14.87 -1.20 16.26
N GLU A 230 -15.90 -1.40 17.08
CA GLU A 230 -17.26 -0.94 16.77
C GLU A 230 -17.36 0.57 16.70
N GLN A 231 -16.48 1.27 17.41
CA GLN A 231 -16.39 2.72 17.40
C GLN A 231 -14.94 3.16 17.56
N VAL A 232 -14.57 4.16 16.76
CA VAL A 232 -13.32 4.89 16.89
C VAL A 232 -13.67 6.37 16.94
N GLU A 233 -13.14 7.10 17.91
CA GLU A 233 -13.26 8.56 17.98
C GLU A 233 -11.87 9.19 17.99
N ILE A 234 -11.65 10.12 17.05
CA ILE A 234 -10.41 10.85 16.88
C ILE A 234 -10.70 12.32 17.18
N ASP A 235 -10.07 12.88 18.21
CA ASP A 235 -10.07 14.33 18.44
C ASP A 235 -9.26 15.00 17.32
N SER A 236 -9.93 15.74 16.45
CA SER A 236 -9.30 16.45 15.32
C SER A 236 -8.88 17.87 15.69
N GLY A 237 -8.98 18.23 16.98
CA GLY A 237 -8.65 19.54 17.53
C GLY A 237 -9.79 20.55 17.39
N GLN A 238 -9.63 21.70 18.05
CA GLN A 238 -10.59 22.81 18.01
C GLN A 238 -12.01 22.41 18.43
N GLY A 239 -12.15 21.42 19.32
CA GLY A 239 -13.44 20.92 19.79
C GLY A 239 -14.21 20.09 18.75
N ARG A 240 -13.54 19.61 17.70
CA ARG A 240 -14.11 18.71 16.69
C ARG A 240 -13.60 17.29 16.90
N SER A 241 -14.44 16.31 16.57
CA SER A 241 -14.03 14.91 16.51
C SER A 241 -14.50 14.26 15.22
N LEU A 242 -13.72 13.31 14.73
CA LEU A 242 -14.11 12.37 13.70
C LEU A 242 -14.47 11.04 14.38
N ARG A 243 -15.69 10.57 14.17
CA ARG A 243 -16.19 9.30 14.68
C ARG A 243 -16.42 8.31 13.56
N ILE A 244 -15.88 7.10 13.70
CA ILE A 244 -16.12 5.96 12.81
C ILE A 244 -16.97 4.96 13.59
N ASP A 245 -18.21 4.77 13.17
CA ASP A 245 -19.14 3.79 13.73
C ASP A 245 -19.23 2.58 12.80
N ALA A 246 -18.90 1.40 13.31
CA ALA A 246 -19.00 0.13 12.60
C ALA A 246 -19.62 -0.96 13.51
N PRO A 247 -20.91 -0.85 13.85
CA PRO A 247 -21.57 -1.80 14.75
C PRO A 247 -21.39 -3.25 14.28
N GLY A 248 -21.02 -4.15 15.20
CA GLY A 248 -20.72 -5.54 14.90
C GLY A 248 -19.29 -5.83 14.43
N ALA A 249 -18.37 -4.84 14.47
CA ALA A 249 -16.95 -5.10 14.30
C ALA A 249 -16.43 -5.99 15.45
N THR A 250 -15.83 -7.13 15.12
CA THR A 250 -15.38 -8.13 16.11
C THR A 250 -13.90 -8.00 16.45
N GLY A 251 -13.10 -7.49 15.51
CA GLY A 251 -11.65 -7.42 15.61
C GLY A 251 -10.90 -8.75 15.53
N GLU A 252 -11.60 -9.89 15.55
CA GLU A 252 -11.00 -11.23 15.45
C GLU A 252 -11.15 -11.81 14.04
N GLY A 253 -12.34 -11.68 13.43
CA GLY A 253 -12.62 -12.16 12.08
C GLY A 253 -12.31 -11.16 10.97
N VAL A 254 -12.21 -11.66 9.73
CA VAL A 254 -12.21 -10.80 8.54
C VAL A 254 -13.63 -10.31 8.30
N GLN A 255 -13.80 -9.00 8.21
CA GLN A 255 -15.06 -8.35 7.88
C GLN A 255 -14.82 -7.34 6.77
N TYR A 256 -15.82 -7.18 5.91
CA TYR A 256 -15.79 -6.36 4.71
C TYR A 256 -16.79 -5.23 4.83
N VAL A 257 -16.43 -4.04 4.34
CA VAL A 257 -17.35 -2.91 4.25
C VAL A 257 -18.35 -3.20 3.12
N SER A 258 -19.63 -3.26 3.44
CA SER A 258 -20.75 -3.41 2.50
C SER A 258 -21.48 -2.09 2.20
N GLY A 259 -21.07 -1.02 2.86
CA GLY A 259 -21.48 0.34 2.52
C GLY A 259 -21.03 1.34 3.58
N ALA A 260 -20.82 2.57 3.15
CA ALA A 260 -20.38 3.66 4.01
C ALA A 260 -21.29 4.90 3.87
N ARG A 261 -21.37 5.70 4.93
CA ARG A 261 -21.96 7.04 4.91
C ARG A 261 -21.05 8.03 5.61
N LEU A 262 -20.96 9.25 5.07
CA LEU A 262 -20.34 10.39 5.75
C LEU A 262 -21.43 11.40 6.09
N ASN A 263 -21.60 11.69 7.39
CA ASN A 263 -22.60 12.63 7.89
C ASN A 263 -24.01 12.34 7.34
N GLY A 264 -24.38 11.04 7.30
CA GLY A 264 -25.68 10.56 6.81
C GLY A 264 -25.81 10.43 5.28
N ARG A 265 -24.87 10.96 4.50
CA ARG A 265 -24.87 10.86 3.02
C ARG A 265 -24.09 9.63 2.57
N ALA A 266 -24.51 8.99 1.48
CA ALA A 266 -23.78 7.87 0.90
C ALA A 266 -22.33 8.27 0.60
N LEU A 267 -21.39 7.39 0.95
CA LEU A 267 -19.97 7.52 0.65
C LEU A 267 -19.60 6.28 -0.17
N ASP A 268 -19.67 6.37 -1.49
CA ASP A 268 -19.39 5.22 -2.37
C ASP A 268 -17.87 5.04 -2.61
N ARG A 269 -17.14 6.16 -2.59
CA ARG A 269 -15.68 6.19 -2.66
C ARG A 269 -14.99 5.66 -1.40
N VAL A 270 -13.80 5.10 -1.57
CA VAL A 270 -12.98 4.50 -0.51
C VAL A 270 -12.07 5.49 0.21
N TRP A 271 -12.30 6.79 0.12
CA TRP A 271 -11.37 7.79 0.64
C TRP A 271 -12.01 9.11 1.06
N LEU A 272 -11.30 9.83 1.91
CA LEU A 272 -11.60 11.18 2.37
C LEU A 272 -10.40 12.10 2.16
N ASP A 273 -10.65 13.36 1.80
CA ASP A 273 -9.61 14.39 1.78
C ASP A 273 -9.37 15.00 3.18
N TRP A 274 -8.33 15.81 3.26
CA TRP A 274 -7.92 16.50 4.49
C TRP A 274 -8.99 17.46 5.04
N ASP A 275 -9.76 18.12 4.17
CA ASP A 275 -10.78 19.06 4.62
C ASP A 275 -11.97 18.33 5.25
N GLN A 276 -12.36 17.18 4.69
CA GLN A 276 -13.36 16.29 5.28
C GLN A 276 -12.91 15.74 6.63
N LEU A 277 -11.65 15.33 6.77
CA LEU A 277 -11.10 14.81 8.03
C LEU A 277 -11.06 15.89 9.12
N LYS A 278 -10.57 17.09 8.81
CA LYS A 278 -10.51 18.23 9.74
C LYS A 278 -11.88 18.76 10.16
N ALA A 279 -12.87 18.68 9.27
CA ALA A 279 -14.24 19.07 9.59
C ALA A 279 -14.85 18.17 10.69
N GLY A 280 -14.29 16.97 10.89
CA GLY A 280 -14.83 15.97 11.80
C GLY A 280 -16.15 15.41 11.29
N GLY A 281 -16.99 14.94 12.21
CA GLY A 281 -18.29 14.35 11.91
C GLY A 281 -18.27 12.84 12.07
N ARG A 282 -19.12 12.14 11.29
CA ARG A 282 -19.40 10.71 11.49
C ARG A 282 -19.30 9.92 10.19
N ILE A 283 -18.56 8.82 10.23
CA ILE A 283 -18.51 7.79 9.20
C ILE A 283 -19.28 6.57 9.73
N ASP A 284 -20.38 6.20 9.07
CA ASP A 284 -21.13 4.98 9.40
C ASP A 284 -20.73 3.87 8.42
N LEU A 285 -20.15 2.78 8.91
CA LEU A 285 -19.76 1.62 8.12
C LEU A 285 -20.67 0.43 8.42
N ARG A 286 -21.20 -0.20 7.37
CA ARG A 286 -21.89 -1.49 7.47
C ARG A 286 -20.93 -2.61 7.15
N LEU A 287 -20.81 -3.58 8.04
CA LEU A 287 -19.90 -4.71 7.89
C LEU A 287 -20.64 -6.00 7.51
N THR A 288 -19.93 -6.90 6.82
CA THR A 288 -20.37 -8.26 6.54
C THR A 288 -19.16 -9.21 6.59
N ASP A 289 -19.39 -10.47 6.93
CA ASP A 289 -18.41 -11.57 6.87
C ASP A 289 -18.32 -12.23 5.48
N ARG A 290 -19.08 -11.72 4.49
CA ARG A 290 -19.20 -12.30 3.15
C ARG A 290 -18.70 -11.34 2.08
N ALA A 291 -17.50 -11.60 1.54
CA ALA A 291 -16.86 -10.77 0.52
C ALA A 291 -17.73 -10.65 -0.75
N GLU A 292 -18.43 -11.72 -1.13
CA GLU A 292 -19.30 -11.74 -2.32
C GLU A 292 -20.52 -10.82 -2.21
N ARG A 293 -20.81 -10.28 -1.02
CA ARG A 293 -21.91 -9.35 -0.77
C ARG A 293 -21.49 -7.88 -0.79
N THR A 294 -20.21 -7.57 -1.04
CA THR A 294 -19.76 -6.18 -1.12
C THR A 294 -19.49 -5.75 -2.57
N THR A 295 -20.01 -4.58 -2.90
CA THR A 295 -19.72 -3.81 -4.11
C THR A 295 -19.25 -2.39 -3.77
N TRP A 296 -19.00 -2.11 -2.49
CA TRP A 296 -18.59 -0.79 -2.05
C TRP A 296 -17.14 -0.55 -2.43
N GLY A 297 -16.85 0.57 -3.10
CA GLY A 297 -15.48 0.94 -3.40
C GLY A 297 -14.81 0.11 -4.50
N THR A 298 -15.60 -0.53 -5.37
CA THR A 298 -15.09 -1.39 -6.45
C THR A 298 -15.01 -0.67 -7.80
N GLY A 299 -15.63 0.50 -7.93
CA GLY A 299 -15.62 1.32 -9.14
C GLY A 299 -14.27 2.00 -9.37
N ALA A 300 -13.97 2.34 -10.62
CA ALA A 300 -12.74 3.05 -10.97
C ALA A 300 -12.78 4.52 -10.49
N GLU A 301 -13.97 5.07 -10.31
CA GLU A 301 -14.26 6.40 -9.77
C GLU A 301 -14.27 6.44 -8.23
N ASP A 302 -14.28 5.28 -7.58
CA ASP A 302 -14.35 5.18 -6.12
C ASP A 302 -12.97 5.40 -5.46
N VAL A 303 -11.89 5.31 -6.23
CA VAL A 303 -10.51 5.50 -5.74
C VAL A 303 -10.03 6.94 -5.95
N PRO A 304 -9.01 7.42 -5.20
CA PRO A 304 -8.44 8.75 -5.43
C PRO A 304 -7.89 8.91 -6.85
N SER A 305 -7.98 10.12 -7.41
CA SER A 305 -7.27 10.45 -8.65
C SER A 305 -5.76 10.44 -8.43
N GLU A 306 -5.02 9.98 -9.44
CA GLU A 306 -3.57 9.83 -9.37
C GLU A 306 -2.85 11.17 -9.61
N THR A 307 -1.94 11.53 -8.70
CA THR A 307 -1.29 12.84 -8.68
C THR A 307 -0.25 13.03 -9.80
N CYS A 308 0.48 11.97 -10.16
CA CYS A 308 1.62 12.04 -11.08
C CYS A 308 1.58 10.99 -12.20
N ARG A 309 0.38 10.54 -12.58
CA ARG A 309 0.22 9.76 -13.80
C ARG A 309 0.78 10.56 -14.98
N ALA A 310 1.71 9.96 -15.71
CA ALA A 310 2.16 10.51 -16.98
C ALA A 310 1.03 10.38 -18.00
N GLY A 311 0.64 11.48 -18.64
CA GLY A 311 -0.27 11.48 -19.79
C GLY A 311 0.40 11.01 -21.06
#